data_AF-A0A7X6FKC0-F1
#
_entry.id   AF-A0A7X6FKC0-F1
#
_cell.length_a   1.000
_cell.length_b   1.000
_cell.length_c   1.000
_cell.angle_alpha   90.00
_cell.angle_beta   90.00
_cell.angle_gamma   90.00
#
_symmetry.space_group_name_H-M   'P 1'
#
loop_
_entity.id
_entity.type
_entity.pdbx_description
1 polymer ?
#
loop_
_entity_poly.entity_id
_entity_poly.type
_entity_poly.pdbx_seq_one_letter_code
_entity_poly.pdbx_strand_id
1 'polypeptide(L)'
;MEVIGPDTIDVWTWSLDVPPPALGACTVLLSVDECARAMHFARERDKRRFVAARAQLRSVLGRYLGLSPQSICFTYGDYGKPYLTIDGTPPFYFNLSHSADLAVLAISDCYDLGVDIEEIRFLKEDIARRFFSRKEYQTLRALPAATYLDGFYRCWTRKEAFVKAHGRGLSLPLDSFDVTFDGFGEPRLERLEGDPDAPSNWSILELETPVNFAGAVVASTKGHPVHLRYRDADM
;
A
#
# COMPACT_ATOMS: atom_id res chain seq x y z
N MET A 1 22.75 4.74 5.97
CA MET A 1 21.72 4.18 5.08
C MET A 1 21.18 2.95 5.75
N GLU A 2 19.86 2.79 5.79
CA GLU A 2 19.21 1.63 6.38
C GLU A 2 19.28 0.42 5.44
N VAL A 3 19.41 -0.78 6.02
CA VAL A 3 19.52 -2.05 5.28
C VAL A 3 18.27 -2.89 5.53
N ILE A 4 17.66 -3.41 4.46
CA ILE A 4 16.42 -4.20 4.53
C ILE A 4 16.74 -5.69 4.58
N GLY A 5 17.35 -6.20 3.51
CA GLY A 5 17.69 -7.61 3.35
C GLY A 5 16.62 -8.41 2.61
N PRO A 6 17.00 -9.57 2.03
CA PRO A 6 16.22 -10.25 0.99
C PRO A 6 14.94 -10.93 1.46
N ASP A 7 14.77 -11.15 2.75
CA ASP A 7 13.58 -11.81 3.31
C ASP A 7 12.70 -10.83 4.10
N THR A 8 12.99 -9.53 4.03
CA THR A 8 12.34 -8.50 4.84
C THR A 8 11.63 -7.47 3.96
N ILE A 9 10.46 -7.05 4.40
CA ILE A 9 9.78 -5.84 3.90
C ILE A 9 9.63 -4.88 5.07
N ASP A 10 10.24 -3.71 4.96
CA ASP A 10 10.09 -2.68 5.98
C ASP A 10 8.73 -1.98 5.82
N VAL A 11 8.01 -1.85 6.92
CA VAL A 11 6.70 -1.20 6.97
C VAL A 11 6.77 0.00 7.91
N TRP A 12 6.37 1.16 7.38
CA TRP A 12 6.28 2.42 8.11
C TRP A 12 4.84 2.87 8.17
N THR A 13 4.43 3.40 9.32
CA THR A 13 3.10 3.97 9.51
C THR A 13 3.19 5.33 10.14
N TRP A 14 2.34 6.28 9.72
CA TRP A 14 2.25 7.59 10.36
C TRP A 14 0.85 8.19 10.24
N SER A 15 0.51 9.08 11.17
CA SER A 15 -0.71 9.86 11.09
C SER A 15 -0.57 11.00 10.07
N LEU A 16 -1.64 11.21 9.30
CA LEU A 16 -1.79 12.30 8.35
C LEU A 16 -2.40 13.56 8.99
N ASP A 17 -2.95 13.45 10.20
CA ASP A 17 -3.53 14.58 10.93
C ASP A 17 -2.44 15.28 11.76
N VAL A 18 -1.52 15.93 11.03
CA VAL A 18 -0.40 16.68 11.60
C VAL A 18 -0.88 18.06 12.09
N PRO A 19 -0.48 18.49 13.31
CA PRO A 19 -0.87 19.80 13.84
C PRO A 19 -0.26 20.94 12.99
N PRO A 20 -0.95 22.09 12.86
CA PRO A 20 -0.52 23.18 11.98
C PRO A 20 0.94 23.66 12.15
N PRO A 21 1.50 23.75 13.39
CA PRO A 21 2.91 24.14 13.56
C PRO A 21 3.91 23.20 12.89
N ALA A 22 3.63 21.88 12.87
CA ALA A 22 4.50 20.89 12.25
C ALA A 22 4.38 20.86 10.72
N LEU A 23 3.26 21.34 10.16
CA LEU A 23 3.03 21.38 8.72
C LEU A 23 4.02 22.29 7.97
N GLY A 24 4.48 23.36 8.62
CA GLY A 24 5.51 24.25 8.08
C GLY A 24 6.81 23.51 7.81
N ALA A 25 7.26 22.68 8.77
CA ALA A 25 8.43 21.83 8.61
C ALA A 25 8.23 20.79 7.51
N CYS A 26 7.04 20.16 7.42
CA CYS A 26 6.71 19.22 6.34
C CYS A 26 6.83 19.86 4.95
N THR A 27 6.32 21.08 4.79
CA THR A 27 6.30 21.78 3.49
C THR A 27 7.71 22.03 2.95
N VAL A 28 8.70 22.24 3.81
CA VAL A 28 10.11 22.44 3.42
C VAL A 28 10.74 21.16 2.81
N LEU A 29 10.15 19.99 3.05
CA LEU A 29 10.65 18.71 2.54
C LEU A 29 10.11 18.34 1.15
N LEU A 30 9.03 19.00 0.71
CA LEU A 30 8.38 18.72 -0.57
C LEU A 30 9.18 19.27 -1.75
N SER A 31 9.02 18.65 -2.91
CA SER A 31 9.47 19.21 -4.18
C SER A 31 8.52 20.31 -4.68
N VAL A 32 8.97 21.08 -5.68
CA VAL A 32 8.19 22.19 -6.26
C VAL A 32 6.87 21.72 -6.86
N ASP A 33 6.88 20.59 -7.57
CA ASP A 33 5.69 19.98 -8.18
C ASP A 33 4.69 19.49 -7.12
N GLU A 34 5.17 18.95 -6.00
CA GLU A 34 4.31 18.54 -4.88
C GLU A 34 3.69 19.75 -4.18
N CYS A 35 4.47 20.81 -3.94
CA CYS A 35 3.96 22.07 -3.42
C CYS A 35 2.86 22.63 -4.33
N ALA A 36 3.07 22.63 -5.65
CA ALA A 36 2.07 23.06 -6.62
C ALA A 36 0.81 22.16 -6.54
N ARG A 37 0.96 20.84 -6.53
CA ARG A 37 -0.15 19.90 -6.42
C ARG A 37 -0.94 20.07 -5.11
N ALA A 38 -0.25 20.34 -4.00
CA ALA A 38 -0.89 20.62 -2.70
C ALA A 38 -1.83 21.83 -2.78
N MET A 39 -1.50 22.85 -3.58
CA MET A 39 -2.35 24.05 -3.76
C MET A 39 -3.64 23.77 -4.55
N HIS A 40 -3.73 22.67 -5.28
CA HIS A 40 -4.92 22.33 -6.08
C HIS A 40 -6.03 21.64 -5.28
N PHE A 41 -5.76 21.22 -4.04
CA PHE A 41 -6.78 20.63 -3.19
C PHE A 41 -7.80 21.69 -2.74
N ALA A 42 -9.08 21.43 -3.02
CA ALA A 42 -10.17 22.32 -2.65
C ALA A 42 -10.39 22.38 -1.12
N ARG A 43 -10.10 21.30 -0.41
CA ARG A 43 -10.28 21.21 1.04
C ARG A 43 -8.93 21.30 1.74
N GLU A 44 -8.86 22.19 2.72
CA GLU A 44 -7.67 22.39 3.54
C GLU A 44 -7.22 21.10 4.26
N ARG A 45 -8.17 20.25 4.70
CA ARG A 45 -7.85 18.95 5.29
C ARG A 45 -7.09 18.05 4.33
N ASP A 46 -7.54 17.94 3.08
CA ASP A 46 -6.94 17.06 2.07
C ASP A 46 -5.54 17.58 1.68
N LYS A 47 -5.40 18.91 1.56
CA LYS A 47 -4.10 19.57 1.38
C LYS A 47 -3.11 19.22 2.50
N ARG A 48 -3.51 19.36 3.76
CA ARG A 48 -2.64 19.07 4.92
C ARG A 48 -2.19 17.61 4.93
N ARG A 49 -3.12 16.69 4.70
CA ARG A 49 -2.84 15.25 4.66
C ARG A 49 -1.92 14.90 3.51
N PHE A 50 -2.11 15.51 2.34
CA PHE A 50 -1.19 15.34 1.21
C PHE A 50 0.23 15.80 1.57
N VAL A 51 0.38 16.98 2.17
CA VAL A 51 1.69 17.50 2.59
C VAL A 51 2.34 16.59 3.64
N ALA A 52 1.59 16.15 4.66
CA ALA A 52 2.08 15.23 5.67
C ALA A 52 2.56 13.90 5.07
N ALA A 53 1.74 13.30 4.19
CA ALA A 53 2.06 12.06 3.49
C ALA A 53 3.35 12.18 2.67
N ARG A 54 3.47 13.24 1.85
CA ARG A 54 4.66 13.43 0.99
C ARG A 54 5.90 13.77 1.78
N ALA A 55 5.79 14.61 2.80
CA ALA A 55 6.91 14.95 3.66
C ALA A 55 7.49 13.69 4.32
N GLN A 56 6.67 12.86 4.96
CA GLN A 56 7.18 11.65 5.59
C GLN A 56 7.67 10.59 4.61
N LEU A 57 7.00 10.42 3.47
CA LEU A 57 7.52 9.57 2.40
C LEU A 57 8.96 9.98 2.03
N ARG A 58 9.21 11.27 1.78
CA ARG A 58 10.54 11.75 1.38
C ARG A 58 11.56 11.63 2.52
N SER A 59 11.17 11.90 3.76
CA SER A 59 12.03 11.68 4.95
C SER A 59 12.47 10.23 5.07
N VAL A 60 11.52 9.30 5.04
CA VAL A 60 11.80 7.86 5.18
C VAL A 60 12.68 7.39 4.03
N LEU A 61 12.32 7.71 2.78
CA LEU A 61 13.11 7.32 1.62
C LEU A 61 14.53 7.91 1.66
N GLY A 62 14.70 9.13 2.15
CA GLY A 62 16.02 9.74 2.35
C GLY A 62 16.94 8.93 3.28
N ARG A 63 16.39 8.27 4.31
CA ARG A 63 17.14 7.41 5.25
C ARG A 63 17.72 6.17 4.57
N TYR A 64 16.97 5.56 3.65
CA TYR A 64 17.44 4.41 2.87
C TYR A 64 18.45 4.82 1.80
N LEU A 65 18.17 5.91 1.09
CA LEU A 65 18.96 6.35 -0.06
C LEU A 65 20.22 7.15 0.31
N GLY A 66 20.30 7.65 1.55
CA GLY A 66 21.35 8.58 1.96
C GLY A 66 21.23 9.94 1.28
N LEU A 67 20.02 10.33 0.87
CA LEU A 67 19.72 11.56 0.15
C LEU A 67 18.90 12.52 1.01
N SER A 68 19.00 13.82 0.74
CA SER A 68 18.10 14.79 1.37
C SER A 68 16.68 14.61 0.81
N PRO A 69 15.61 14.77 1.62
CA PRO A 69 14.23 14.60 1.16
C PRO A 69 13.90 15.40 -0.10
N GLN A 70 14.40 16.62 -0.22
CA GLN A 70 14.15 17.52 -1.35
C GLN A 70 14.84 17.06 -2.65
N SER A 71 15.93 16.29 -2.55
CA SER A 71 16.69 15.82 -3.72
C SER A 71 16.10 14.55 -4.37
N ILE A 72 15.12 13.92 -3.72
CA ILE A 72 14.49 12.69 -4.23
C ILE A 72 13.62 13.02 -5.44
N CYS A 73 13.97 12.48 -6.61
CA CYS A 73 13.22 12.66 -7.84
C CYS A 73 12.36 11.42 -8.10
N PHE A 74 11.03 11.58 -8.04
CA PHE A 74 10.10 10.51 -8.39
C PHE A 74 9.82 10.50 -9.89
N THR A 75 9.86 9.31 -10.46
CA THR A 75 9.37 9.01 -11.80
C THR A 75 8.06 8.23 -11.67
N TYR A 76 7.17 8.34 -12.65
CA TYR A 76 5.83 7.76 -12.58
C TYR A 76 5.62 6.80 -13.74
N GLY A 77 5.11 5.61 -13.44
CA GLY A 77 4.81 4.60 -14.47
C GLY A 77 3.57 4.98 -15.26
N ASP A 78 3.26 4.20 -16.30
CA ASP A 78 2.09 4.43 -17.17
C ASP A 78 0.76 4.49 -16.39
N TYR A 79 0.72 3.86 -15.21
CA TYR A 79 -0.44 3.78 -14.33
C TYR A 79 -0.30 4.64 -13.05
N GLY A 80 0.68 5.54 -13.01
CA GLY A 80 0.84 6.51 -11.91
C GLY A 80 1.53 5.98 -10.65
N LYS A 81 2.00 4.72 -10.63
CA LYS A 81 2.83 4.19 -9.53
C LYS A 81 4.18 4.94 -9.54
N PRO A 82 4.56 5.60 -8.44
CA PRO A 82 5.86 6.26 -8.36
C PRO A 82 6.96 5.21 -8.22
N TYR A 83 8.08 5.44 -8.89
CA TYR A 83 9.31 4.66 -8.78
C TYR A 83 10.51 5.60 -8.61
N LEU A 84 11.64 5.01 -8.20
CA LEU A 84 12.91 5.70 -8.09
C LEU A 84 13.91 5.01 -9.00
N THR A 85 14.43 5.74 -9.98
CA THR A 85 15.60 5.33 -10.76
C THR A 85 16.79 6.12 -10.26
N ILE A 86 17.74 5.43 -9.62
CA ILE A 86 19.01 6.04 -9.23
C ILE A 86 20.11 5.23 -9.91
N ASP A 87 20.88 5.90 -10.75
CA ASP A 87 21.92 5.24 -11.53
C ASP A 87 22.97 4.61 -10.60
N GLY A 88 23.26 3.33 -10.83
CA GLY A 88 24.28 2.59 -10.09
C GLY A 88 23.88 2.12 -8.69
N THR A 89 22.62 2.30 -8.26
CA THR A 89 22.13 1.71 -7.01
C THR A 89 21.38 0.39 -7.25
N PRO A 90 21.37 -0.53 -6.26
CA PRO A 90 20.50 -1.70 -6.29
C PRO A 90 19.02 -1.33 -6.48
N PRO A 91 18.18 -2.27 -6.94
CA PRO A 91 16.74 -2.07 -7.00
C PRO A 91 16.16 -1.62 -5.67
N PHE A 92 15.23 -0.67 -5.72
CA PHE A 92 14.59 -0.12 -4.53
C PHE A 92 13.10 0.10 -4.82
N TYR A 93 12.26 -0.67 -4.14
CA TYR A 93 10.83 -0.74 -4.37
C TYR A 93 10.09 -0.19 -3.17
N PHE A 94 9.07 0.62 -3.43
CA PHE A 94 8.19 1.09 -2.38
C PHE A 94 6.77 1.25 -2.89
N ASN A 95 5.82 1.22 -1.96
CA ASN A 95 4.45 1.59 -2.25
C ASN A 95 3.81 2.26 -1.03
N LEU A 96 3.01 3.29 -1.28
CA LEU A 96 2.32 4.06 -0.25
C LEU A 96 0.81 3.86 -0.43
N SER A 97 0.12 3.57 0.67
CA SER A 97 -1.33 3.67 0.75
C SER A 97 -1.74 4.52 1.95
N HIS A 98 -2.95 5.05 1.91
CA HIS A 98 -3.53 5.75 3.04
C HIS A 98 -5.04 5.60 3.05
N SER A 99 -5.61 5.50 4.24
CA SER A 99 -7.04 5.61 4.44
C SER A 99 -7.32 6.35 5.73
N ALA A 100 -8.38 7.15 5.72
CA ALA A 100 -8.69 8.06 6.81
C ALA A 100 -7.49 8.96 7.18
N ASP A 101 -7.02 8.90 8.42
CA ASP A 101 -5.88 9.64 8.97
C ASP A 101 -4.59 8.82 9.01
N LEU A 102 -4.55 7.60 8.46
CA LEU A 102 -3.39 6.72 8.53
C LEU A 102 -2.77 6.51 7.16
N ALA A 103 -1.45 6.63 7.09
CA ALA A 103 -0.65 6.22 5.94
C ALA A 103 0.24 5.02 6.28
N VAL A 104 0.43 4.15 5.30
CA VAL A 104 1.31 2.98 5.38
C VAL A 104 2.22 2.95 4.15
N LEU A 105 3.51 2.80 4.38
CA LEU A 105 4.54 2.66 3.36
C LEU A 105 5.23 1.32 3.54
N ALA A 106 5.27 0.52 2.47
CA ALA A 106 6.05 -0.71 2.40
C ALA A 106 7.29 -0.47 1.52
N ILE A 107 8.43 -1.05 1.91
CA ILE A 107 9.72 -0.88 1.23
C ILE A 107 10.46 -2.21 1.14
N SER A 108 11.02 -2.52 -0.02
CA SER A 108 11.91 -3.67 -0.27
C SER A 108 13.06 -3.29 -1.19
N ASP A 109 14.22 -3.90 -1.00
CA ASP A 109 15.38 -3.83 -1.89
C ASP A 109 15.44 -5.01 -2.88
N CYS A 110 14.45 -5.91 -2.85
CA CYS A 110 14.45 -7.15 -3.62
C CYS A 110 13.18 -7.37 -4.46
N TYR A 111 12.01 -6.94 -3.99
CA TYR A 111 10.73 -7.31 -4.60
C TYR A 111 9.88 -6.10 -4.98
N ASP A 112 9.30 -6.17 -6.18
CA ASP A 112 8.14 -5.36 -6.53
C ASP A 112 6.99 -5.68 -5.56
N LEU A 113 6.47 -4.62 -4.96
CA LEU A 113 5.42 -4.73 -3.95
C LEU A 113 4.33 -3.66 -4.10
N GLY A 114 3.23 -3.93 -3.42
CA GLY A 114 2.09 -3.05 -3.24
C GLY A 114 1.58 -3.17 -1.81
N VAL A 115 1.08 -2.07 -1.26
CA VAL A 115 0.45 -2.03 0.05
C VAL A 115 -0.91 -1.37 -0.07
N ASP A 116 -1.84 -1.85 0.73
CA ASP A 116 -3.13 -1.20 0.88
C ASP A 116 -3.62 -1.23 2.32
N ILE A 117 -4.34 -0.17 2.71
CA ILE A 117 -4.96 -0.04 4.01
C ILE A 117 -6.28 0.69 3.84
N GLU A 118 -7.33 0.22 4.52
CA GLU A 118 -8.65 0.83 4.49
C GLU A 118 -9.30 0.88 5.87
N GLU A 119 -9.93 2.01 6.19
CA GLU A 119 -10.81 2.11 7.35
C GLU A 119 -12.10 1.32 7.10
N ILE A 120 -12.40 0.41 8.02
CA ILE A 120 -13.59 -0.43 8.02
C ILE A 120 -14.79 0.44 8.37
N ARG A 121 -15.64 0.68 7.38
CA ARG A 121 -16.87 1.46 7.51
C ARG A 121 -18.03 0.76 6.86
N PHE A 122 -19.25 1.11 7.27
CA PHE A 122 -20.45 0.54 6.68
C PHE A 122 -20.54 0.81 5.17
N LEU A 123 -20.82 -0.23 4.39
CA LEU A 123 -20.98 -0.16 2.94
C LEU A 123 -22.42 0.20 2.57
N LYS A 124 -22.60 1.26 1.79
CA LYS A 124 -23.93 1.67 1.30
C LYS A 124 -24.44 0.83 0.13
N GLU A 125 -23.54 0.22 -0.63
CA GLU A 125 -23.82 -0.55 -1.84
C GLU A 125 -23.09 -1.90 -1.80
N ASP A 126 -23.60 -2.88 -2.54
CA ASP A 126 -22.92 -4.17 -2.71
C ASP A 126 -21.79 -4.05 -3.74
N ILE A 127 -20.71 -3.39 -3.32
CA ILE A 127 -19.49 -3.19 -4.09
C ILE A 127 -18.87 -4.54 -4.47
N ALA A 128 -18.94 -5.52 -3.56
CA ALA A 128 -18.38 -6.85 -3.77
C ALA A 128 -18.94 -7.52 -5.03
N ARG A 129 -20.26 -7.42 -5.25
CA ARG A 129 -20.91 -7.99 -6.44
C ARG A 129 -20.36 -7.44 -7.77
N ARG A 130 -19.84 -6.20 -7.77
CA ARG A 130 -19.36 -5.52 -8.98
C ARG A 130 -17.91 -5.82 -9.31
N PHE A 131 -17.08 -6.08 -8.29
CA PHE A 131 -15.63 -6.13 -8.43
C PHE A 131 -15.01 -7.47 -8.04
N PHE A 132 -15.63 -8.24 -7.15
CA PHE A 132 -15.08 -9.53 -6.75
C PHE A 132 -15.44 -10.61 -7.74
N SER A 133 -14.60 -11.65 -7.81
CA SER A 133 -14.94 -12.81 -8.62
C SER A 133 -16.20 -13.49 -8.07
N ARG A 134 -16.86 -14.29 -8.90
CA ARG A 134 -18.05 -15.05 -8.48
C ARG A 134 -17.77 -15.92 -7.24
N LYS A 135 -16.58 -16.53 -7.16
CA LYS A 135 -16.18 -17.40 -6.05
C LYS A 135 -16.00 -16.59 -4.76
N GLU A 136 -15.29 -15.47 -4.84
CA GLU A 136 -15.07 -14.58 -3.70
C GLU A 136 -16.40 -13.99 -3.21
N TYR A 137 -17.25 -13.51 -4.12
CA TYR A 137 -18.57 -13.00 -3.75
C TYR A 137 -19.41 -14.06 -3.02
N GLN A 138 -19.44 -15.30 -3.51
CA GLN A 138 -20.15 -16.40 -2.84
C GLN A 138 -19.57 -16.71 -1.45
N THR A 139 -18.24 -16.71 -1.32
CA THR A 139 -17.55 -16.94 -0.05
C THR A 139 -17.87 -15.84 0.96
N LEU A 140 -17.81 -14.56 0.52
CA LEU A 140 -18.16 -13.41 1.33
C LEU A 140 -19.62 -13.45 1.80
N ARG A 141 -20.55 -13.81 0.91
CA ARG A 141 -21.98 -13.94 1.22
C ARG A 141 -22.30 -15.07 2.20
N ALA A 142 -21.41 -16.06 2.32
CA ALA A 142 -21.55 -17.16 3.27
C ALA A 142 -21.01 -16.81 4.66
N LEU A 143 -20.28 -15.70 4.82
CA LEU A 143 -19.79 -15.27 6.13
C LEU A 143 -20.94 -14.83 7.05
N PRO A 144 -20.82 -15.07 8.37
CA PRO A 144 -21.71 -14.47 9.36
C PRO A 144 -21.74 -12.94 9.24
N ALA A 145 -22.90 -12.33 9.54
CA ALA A 145 -23.05 -10.87 9.49
C ALA A 145 -22.01 -10.11 10.32
N ALA A 146 -21.56 -10.70 11.44
CA ALA A 146 -20.55 -10.11 12.32
C ALA A 146 -19.15 -10.00 11.70
N THR A 147 -18.80 -10.88 10.75
CA THR A 147 -17.47 -10.90 10.10
C THR A 147 -17.53 -10.53 8.62
N TYR A 148 -18.72 -10.28 8.08
CA TYR A 148 -18.92 -9.89 6.69
C TYR A 148 -18.11 -8.66 6.31
N LEU A 149 -18.14 -7.62 7.15
CA LEU A 149 -17.49 -6.36 6.84
C LEU A 149 -15.96 -6.50 6.85
N ASP A 150 -15.41 -7.19 7.85
CA ASP A 150 -13.99 -7.49 7.92
C ASP A 150 -13.54 -8.36 6.74
N GLY A 151 -14.31 -9.38 6.38
CA GLY A 151 -14.05 -10.23 5.22
C GLY A 151 -14.05 -9.44 3.91
N PHE A 152 -14.97 -8.48 3.75
CA PHE A 152 -14.99 -7.59 2.60
C PHE A 152 -13.70 -6.77 2.51
N TYR A 153 -13.32 -6.09 3.60
CA TYR A 153 -12.16 -5.21 3.60
C TYR A 153 -10.83 -5.97 3.52
N ARG A 154 -10.74 -7.20 4.06
CA ARG A 154 -9.60 -8.11 3.82
C ARG A 154 -9.48 -8.48 2.35
N CYS A 155 -10.59 -8.85 1.71
CA CYS A 155 -10.58 -9.14 0.27
C CYS A 155 -10.15 -7.89 -0.52
N TRP A 156 -10.80 -6.75 -0.25
CA TRP A 156 -10.54 -5.49 -0.93
C TRP A 156 -9.07 -5.07 -0.86
N THR A 157 -8.53 -4.98 0.36
CA THR A 157 -7.15 -4.52 0.58
C THR A 157 -6.11 -5.47 -0.01
N ARG A 158 -6.31 -6.79 0.07
CA ARG A 158 -5.42 -7.78 -0.56
C ARG A 158 -5.43 -7.62 -2.09
N LYS A 159 -6.60 -7.38 -2.69
CA LYS A 159 -6.72 -7.19 -4.14
C LYS A 159 -6.12 -5.87 -4.62
N GLU A 160 -6.37 -4.76 -3.92
CA GLU A 160 -5.76 -3.46 -4.24
C GLU A 160 -4.25 -3.49 -4.06
N ALA A 161 -3.74 -4.11 -2.99
CA ALA A 161 -2.30 -4.30 -2.79
C ALA A 161 -1.68 -5.13 -3.93
N PHE A 162 -2.34 -6.21 -4.37
CA PHE A 162 -1.88 -7.01 -5.52
C PHE A 162 -1.87 -6.19 -6.82
N VAL A 163 -2.91 -5.41 -7.11
CA VAL A 163 -2.95 -4.52 -8.29
C VAL A 163 -1.81 -3.50 -8.27
N LYS A 164 -1.55 -2.90 -7.10
CA LYS A 164 -0.44 -1.95 -6.89
C LYS A 164 0.93 -2.62 -7.07
N ALA A 165 1.06 -3.88 -6.65
CA ALA A 165 2.29 -4.66 -6.81
C ALA A 165 2.52 -5.04 -8.28
N HIS A 166 1.48 -5.53 -8.96
CA HIS A 166 1.49 -5.95 -10.37
C HIS A 166 1.72 -4.80 -11.35
N GLY A 167 1.44 -3.56 -10.95
CA GLY A 167 1.83 -2.37 -11.68
C GLY A 167 0.94 -2.00 -12.87
N ARG A 168 -0.11 -2.78 -13.18
CA ARG A 168 -1.07 -2.49 -14.28
C ARG A 168 -2.23 -1.55 -13.87
N GLY A 169 -2.25 -1.09 -12.62
CA GLY A 169 -3.34 -0.26 -12.09
C GLY A 169 -4.73 -0.86 -12.35
N LEU A 170 -5.73 -0.01 -12.58
CA LEU A 170 -7.13 -0.41 -12.84
C LEU A 170 -7.34 -1.23 -14.14
N SER A 171 -6.29 -1.46 -14.93
CA SER A 171 -6.39 -2.28 -16.14
C SER A 171 -6.38 -3.78 -15.84
N LEU A 172 -6.07 -4.19 -14.61
CA LEU A 172 -6.26 -5.57 -14.16
C LEU A 172 -7.66 -5.72 -13.55
N PRO A 173 -8.58 -6.46 -14.20
CA PRO A 173 -9.92 -6.68 -13.65
C PRO A 173 -9.85 -7.40 -12.32
N LEU A 174 -10.56 -6.91 -11.31
CA LEU A 174 -10.52 -7.48 -9.97
C LEU A 174 -11.13 -8.89 -9.93
N ASP A 175 -11.96 -9.30 -10.88
CA ASP A 175 -12.50 -10.66 -10.99
C ASP A 175 -11.55 -11.68 -11.69
N SER A 176 -10.45 -11.21 -12.28
CA SER A 176 -9.47 -12.06 -12.98
C SER A 176 -8.50 -12.81 -12.05
N PHE A 177 -8.60 -12.60 -10.74
CA PHE A 177 -7.78 -13.27 -9.73
C PHE A 177 -8.55 -13.42 -8.43
N ASP A 178 -8.17 -14.40 -7.61
CA ASP A 178 -8.81 -14.70 -6.33
C ASP A 178 -7.80 -14.65 -5.19
N VAL A 179 -8.21 -14.12 -4.03
CA VAL A 179 -7.42 -14.15 -2.78
C VAL A 179 -8.20 -14.85 -1.68
N THR A 180 -7.50 -15.40 -0.68
CA THR A 180 -8.16 -15.79 0.58
C THR A 180 -8.56 -14.55 1.36
N PHE A 181 -9.63 -14.62 2.16
CA PHE A 181 -10.08 -13.53 3.05
C PHE A 181 -11.12 -13.97 4.10
N ASP A 182 -11.49 -15.25 4.12
CA ASP A 182 -12.53 -15.79 5.01
C ASP A 182 -12.13 -15.84 6.49
N GLY A 183 -10.88 -15.50 6.80
CA GLY A 183 -10.32 -15.49 8.15
C GLY A 183 -9.79 -16.85 8.60
N PHE A 184 -9.77 -17.84 7.70
CA PHE A 184 -9.23 -19.17 7.98
C PHE A 184 -7.93 -19.40 7.21
N GLY A 185 -6.85 -19.67 7.95
CA GLY A 185 -5.53 -19.94 7.39
C GLY A 185 -4.81 -18.70 6.84
N GLU A 186 -3.69 -18.94 6.18
CA GLU A 186 -2.78 -17.88 5.76
C GLU A 186 -3.31 -17.06 4.57
N PRO A 187 -3.05 -15.74 4.52
CA PRO A 187 -3.30 -14.91 3.35
C PRO A 187 -2.53 -15.43 2.13
N ARG A 188 -3.21 -15.62 1.00
CA ARG A 188 -2.58 -16.05 -0.25
C ARG A 188 -3.37 -15.64 -1.48
N LEU A 189 -2.67 -15.53 -2.60
CA LEU A 189 -3.27 -15.52 -3.93
C LEU A 189 -3.65 -16.97 -4.28
N GLU A 190 -4.90 -17.21 -4.67
CA GLU A 190 -5.38 -18.56 -5.03
C GLU A 190 -5.39 -18.79 -6.54
N ARG A 191 -5.60 -17.74 -7.33
CA ARG A 191 -5.74 -17.82 -8.78
C ARG A 191 -5.36 -16.50 -9.42
N LEU A 192 -4.70 -16.55 -10.57
CA LEU A 192 -4.58 -15.45 -11.52
C LEU A 192 -4.83 -15.99 -12.94
N GLU A 193 -5.71 -15.34 -13.70
CA GLU A 193 -5.96 -15.76 -15.08
C GLU A 193 -4.73 -15.62 -15.96
N GLY A 194 -4.41 -16.68 -16.69
CA GLY A 194 -3.25 -16.71 -17.59
C GLY A 194 -1.90 -16.95 -16.90
N ASP A 195 -1.87 -17.11 -15.57
CA ASP A 195 -0.65 -17.41 -14.81
C ASP A 195 -0.93 -18.42 -13.67
N PRO A 196 -0.79 -19.73 -13.94
CA PRO A 196 -1.04 -20.78 -12.95
C PRO A 196 0.02 -20.82 -11.84
N ASP A 197 1.20 -20.24 -12.04
CA ASP A 197 2.30 -20.23 -11.08
C ASP A 197 2.24 -19.03 -10.12
N ALA A 198 1.39 -18.04 -10.42
CA ALA A 198 1.20 -16.84 -9.60
C ALA A 198 0.99 -17.12 -8.10
N PRO A 199 0.18 -18.11 -7.67
CA PRO A 199 0.03 -18.44 -6.25
C PRO A 199 1.33 -18.78 -5.51
N SER A 200 2.32 -19.32 -6.23
CA SER A 200 3.65 -19.63 -5.65
C SER A 200 4.62 -18.47 -5.78
N ASN A 201 4.39 -17.55 -6.72
CA ASN A 201 5.29 -16.43 -7.01
C ASN A 201 4.96 -15.16 -6.21
N TRP A 202 3.76 -15.07 -5.64
CA TRP A 202 3.29 -13.90 -4.92
C TRP A 202 2.99 -14.23 -3.46
N SER A 203 3.58 -13.44 -2.55
CA SER A 203 3.26 -13.50 -1.13
C SER A 203 2.28 -12.40 -0.76
N ILE A 204 1.26 -12.74 0.01
CA ILE A 204 0.34 -11.78 0.65
C ILE A 204 0.60 -11.83 2.16
N LEU A 205 0.81 -10.68 2.78
CA LEU A 205 1.02 -10.54 4.22
C LEU A 205 -0.04 -9.59 4.77
N GLU A 206 -0.65 -9.95 5.91
CA GLU A 206 -1.60 -9.10 6.61
C GLU A 206 -0.83 -8.04 7.42
N LEU A 207 -1.31 -6.79 7.36
CA LEU A 207 -0.74 -5.71 8.17
C LEU A 207 -1.27 -5.79 9.60
N GLU A 208 -0.39 -5.59 10.58
CA GLU A 208 -0.78 -5.08 11.89
C GLU A 208 -1.35 -3.67 11.73
N THR A 209 -2.65 -3.51 12.05
CA THR A 209 -3.36 -2.25 11.91
C THR A 209 -4.09 -1.87 13.21
N PRO A 210 -4.42 -0.58 13.41
CA PRO A 210 -5.33 -0.18 14.47
C PRO A 210 -6.70 -0.85 14.33
N VAL A 211 -7.48 -0.81 15.40
CA VAL A 211 -8.89 -1.26 15.40
C VAL A 211 -9.66 -0.51 14.30
N ASN A 212 -10.55 -1.21 13.61
CA ASN A 212 -11.35 -0.71 12.47
C ASN A 212 -10.53 -0.38 11.21
N PHE A 213 -9.36 -0.96 11.04
CA PHE A 213 -8.65 -0.94 9.76
C PHE A 213 -8.39 -2.37 9.30
N ALA A 214 -8.32 -2.55 7.99
CA ALA A 214 -7.77 -3.73 7.35
C ALA A 214 -6.64 -3.30 6.43
N GLY A 215 -5.62 -4.14 6.26
CA GLY A 215 -4.53 -3.83 5.36
C GLY A 215 -3.71 -5.05 4.97
N ALA A 216 -3.05 -4.94 3.82
CA ALA A 216 -2.22 -6.01 3.28
C ALA A 216 -1.00 -5.46 2.52
N VAL A 217 0.07 -6.24 2.54
CA VAL A 217 1.24 -6.08 1.66
C VAL A 217 1.25 -7.28 0.70
N VAL A 218 1.53 -7.01 -0.56
CA VAL A 218 1.68 -8.04 -1.59
C VAL A 218 3.01 -7.82 -2.31
N ALA A 219 3.79 -8.88 -2.48
CA ALA A 219 5.13 -8.82 -3.08
C ALA A 219 5.36 -10.00 -4.05
N SER A 220 6.07 -9.73 -5.15
CA SER A 220 6.48 -10.75 -6.13
C SER A 220 7.74 -11.47 -5.63
N THR A 221 7.55 -12.38 -4.67
CA THR A 221 8.64 -13.05 -3.94
C THR A 221 9.24 -14.24 -4.68
N LYS A 222 8.63 -14.71 -5.76
CA LYS A 222 9.06 -15.92 -6.51
C LYS A 222 9.21 -17.15 -5.60
N GLY A 223 8.36 -17.24 -4.57
CA GLY A 223 8.35 -18.33 -3.60
C GLY A 223 9.34 -18.16 -2.45
N HIS A 224 10.12 -17.09 -2.40
CA HIS A 224 10.98 -16.80 -1.26
C HIS A 224 10.13 -16.36 -0.05
N PRO A 225 10.38 -16.91 1.15
CA PRO A 225 9.67 -16.50 2.34
C PRO A 225 10.07 -15.07 2.69
N VAL A 226 9.08 -14.24 3.05
CA VAL A 226 9.31 -12.86 3.49
C VAL A 226 8.52 -12.58 4.77
N HIS A 227 8.96 -11.61 5.55
CA HIS A 227 8.27 -11.13 6.73
C HIS A 227 8.23 -9.60 6.78
N LEU A 228 7.26 -9.06 7.50
CA LEU A 228 7.14 -7.62 7.72
C LEU A 228 7.99 -7.21 8.93
N ARG A 229 8.73 -6.12 8.80
CA ARG A 229 9.42 -5.46 9.91
C ARG A 229 8.88 -4.04 10.07
N TYR A 230 8.19 -3.80 11.17
CA TYR A 230 7.65 -2.49 11.49
C TYR A 230 8.76 -1.54 11.95
N ARG A 231 8.69 -0.32 11.45
CA ARG A 231 9.64 0.77 11.73
C ARG A 231 8.90 1.96 12.32
N ASP A 232 9.56 2.63 13.25
CA ASP A 232 9.03 3.83 13.88
C ASP A 232 9.46 5.06 13.08
N ALA A 233 8.48 5.82 12.60
CA ALA A 233 8.74 7.15 12.07
C ALA A 233 9.04 8.08 13.25
N ASP A 234 10.31 8.40 13.49
CA ASP A 234 10.66 9.51 14.38
C ASP A 234 9.95 10.78 13.87
N MET A 235 9.11 11.39 14.72
CA MET A 235 8.44 12.66 14.45
C MET A 235 9.37 13.84 14.69
#